data_AF-A0A0C1IRW0-F1
#
_entry.id   AF-A0A0C1IRW0-F1
#
_cell.length_a   1.000
_cell.length_b   1.000
_cell.length_c   1.000
_cell.angle_alpha   90.00
_cell.angle_beta   90.00
_cell.angle_gamma   90.00
#
_symmetry.space_group_name_H-M   'P 1'
#
loop_
_entity.id
_entity.type
_entity.pdbx_description
1 polymer ?
#
loop_
_entity_poly.entity_id
_entity_poly.type
_entity_poly.pdbx_seq_one_letter_code
_entity_poly.pdbx_strand_id
1 'polypeptide(L)'
;MPDDATRVEIIFSLAGSVIIMLALSGFVVYFIFSSQRKRLRQMREQELLREAYEKEVLTTQIESRDQTLRDISQEIHDNMGQLLSVARINLNILEKEMDDSPQLKRIHDTNHILGDVIRYIRMLSKGLNTDMLTSYGLRESIRFELQRIQQSAMIACEFTTEGEDFAIDAKKEIVIYRMVQEILNNILKHASATRIELSMIYTVNVFLLAINDNGKGFDQVEATSRNIADAGSGLRNLQKRAALVGADLQIKSIPGKGTNILITLPKSAQNAS
;
A
#
# COMPACT_ATOMS: atom_id res chain seq x y z
N MET A 1 -54.94 -69.37 -22.56
CA MET A 1 -53.64 -69.21 -21.87
C MET A 1 -52.69 -68.56 -22.86
N PRO A 2 -51.93 -67.50 -22.51
CA PRO A 2 -50.89 -67.00 -23.41
C PRO A 2 -49.90 -68.13 -23.70
N ASP A 3 -49.53 -68.32 -24.96
CA ASP A 3 -48.51 -69.28 -25.40
C ASP A 3 -47.16 -68.94 -24.76
N ASP A 4 -46.37 -69.94 -24.36
CA ASP A 4 -45.10 -69.72 -23.64
C ASP A 4 -44.13 -68.83 -24.44
N ALA A 5 -44.22 -68.87 -25.78
CA ALA A 5 -43.50 -67.98 -26.68
C ALA A 5 -43.79 -66.48 -26.42
N THR A 6 -45.06 -66.11 -26.23
CA THR A 6 -45.44 -64.71 -25.98
C THR A 6 -44.93 -64.17 -24.65
N ARG A 7 -44.81 -65.03 -23.62
CA ARG A 7 -44.24 -64.63 -22.32
C ARG A 7 -42.75 -64.34 -22.41
N VAL A 8 -42.02 -65.15 -23.17
CA VAL A 8 -40.58 -64.98 -23.40
C VAL A 8 -40.29 -63.69 -24.16
N GLU A 9 -41.06 -63.38 -25.21
CA GLU A 9 -40.94 -62.12 -25.96
C GLU A 9 -41.18 -60.88 -25.08
N ILE A 10 -42.19 -60.92 -24.21
CA ILE A 10 -42.48 -59.84 -23.27
C ILE A 10 -41.31 -59.61 -22.29
N ILE A 11 -40.71 -60.68 -21.75
CA ILE A 11 -39.58 -60.57 -20.83
C ILE A 11 -38.36 -59.94 -21.50
N PHE A 12 -38.03 -60.34 -22.73
CA PHE A 12 -36.90 -59.77 -23.47
C PHE A 12 -37.10 -58.28 -23.80
N SER A 13 -38.32 -57.87 -24.18
CA SER A 13 -38.62 -56.46 -24.46
C SER A 13 -38.54 -55.58 -23.20
N LEU A 14 -39.02 -56.07 -22.05
CA LEU A 14 -38.90 -55.41 -20.76
C LEU A 14 -37.43 -55.26 -20.35
N ALA A 15 -36.65 -56.34 -20.41
CA ALA A 15 -35.22 -56.30 -20.08
C ALA A 15 -34.45 -55.32 -20.98
N GLY A 16 -34.73 -55.32 -22.29
CA GLY A 16 -34.14 -54.37 -23.23
C GLY A 16 -34.49 -52.91 -22.90
N SER A 17 -35.75 -52.63 -22.55
CA SER A 17 -36.18 -51.28 -22.17
C SER A 17 -35.51 -50.77 -20.90
N VAL A 18 -35.28 -51.64 -19.90
CA VAL A 18 -34.58 -51.30 -18.66
C VAL A 18 -33.12 -50.98 -18.93
N ILE A 19 -32.44 -51.77 -19.77
CA ILE A 19 -31.05 -51.52 -20.16
C ILE A 19 -30.93 -50.16 -20.86
N ILE A 20 -31.85 -49.86 -21.79
CA ILE A 20 -31.88 -48.57 -22.50
C ILE A 20 -32.11 -47.42 -21.50
N MET A 21 -33.08 -47.55 -20.59
CA MET A 21 -33.35 -46.52 -19.58
C MET A 21 -32.15 -46.27 -18.65
N LEU A 22 -31.45 -47.33 -18.24
CA LEU A 22 -30.24 -47.20 -17.41
C LEU A 22 -29.09 -46.54 -18.19
N ALA A 23 -28.88 -46.93 -19.45
CA ALA A 23 -27.87 -46.32 -20.31
C ALA A 23 -28.15 -44.82 -20.54
N LEU A 24 -29.42 -44.46 -20.79
CA LEU A 24 -29.84 -43.08 -21.02
C LEU A 24 -29.72 -42.25 -19.74
N SER A 25 -30.09 -42.82 -18.59
CA SER A 25 -29.92 -42.21 -17.28
C SER A 25 -28.43 -41.99 -16.95
N GLY A 26 -27.58 -42.99 -17.20
CA GLY A 26 -26.13 -42.88 -17.04
C GLY A 26 -25.51 -41.80 -17.93
N PHE A 27 -25.96 -41.72 -19.20
CA PHE A 27 -25.54 -40.68 -20.13
C PHE A 27 -25.94 -39.27 -19.64
N VAL A 28 -27.17 -39.09 -19.17
CA VAL A 28 -27.65 -37.82 -18.60
C VAL A 28 -26.83 -37.42 -17.37
N VAL A 29 -26.60 -38.35 -16.44
CA VAL A 29 -25.79 -38.09 -15.24
C VAL A 29 -24.35 -37.72 -15.63
N TYR A 30 -23.74 -38.47 -16.55
CA TYR A 30 -22.41 -38.16 -17.07
C TYR A 30 -22.35 -36.76 -17.70
N PHE A 31 -23.34 -36.42 -18.54
CA PHE A 31 -23.42 -35.13 -19.21
C PHE A 31 -23.57 -33.97 -18.21
N ILE A 32 -24.44 -34.11 -17.20
CA ILE A 32 -24.63 -33.12 -16.13
C ILE A 32 -23.31 -32.94 -15.36
N PHE A 33 -22.68 -34.04 -14.94
CA PHE A 33 -21.45 -33.99 -14.16
C PHE A 33 -20.28 -33.38 -14.94
N SER A 34 -20.14 -33.73 -16.21
CA SER A 34 -19.17 -33.12 -17.13
C SER A 34 -19.42 -31.61 -17.30
N SER A 35 -20.68 -31.21 -17.46
CA SER A 35 -21.08 -29.80 -17.60
C SER A 35 -20.82 -29.00 -16.32
N GLN A 36 -21.12 -29.56 -15.14
CA GLN A 36 -20.82 -28.93 -13.86
C GLN A 36 -19.31 -28.74 -13.65
N ARG A 37 -18.51 -29.77 -13.96
CA ARG A 37 -17.04 -29.68 -13.89
C ARG A 37 -16.49 -28.58 -14.80
N LYS A 38 -17.02 -28.42 -16.01
CA LYS A 38 -16.63 -27.34 -16.94
C LYS A 38 -16.98 -25.96 -16.37
N ARG A 39 -18.21 -25.77 -15.87
CA ARG A 39 -18.64 -24.49 -15.26
C ARG A 39 -17.77 -24.11 -14.07
N LEU A 40 -17.46 -25.06 -13.19
CA LEU A 40 -16.60 -24.82 -12.03
C LEU A 40 -15.18 -24.40 -12.44
N ARG A 41 -14.62 -25.01 -13.49
CA ARG A 41 -13.32 -24.61 -14.04
C ARG A 41 -13.36 -23.20 -14.60
N GLN A 42 -14.40 -22.85 -15.37
CA GLN A 42 -14.57 -21.51 -15.93
C GLN A 42 -14.72 -20.45 -14.83
N MET A 43 -15.48 -20.74 -13.77
CA MET A 43 -15.62 -19.82 -12.63
C MET A 43 -14.27 -19.58 -11.94
N ARG A 44 -13.50 -20.64 -11.68
CA ARG A 44 -12.14 -20.51 -11.11
C ARG A 44 -11.19 -19.74 -12.01
N GLU A 45 -11.24 -19.99 -13.31
CA GLU A 45 -10.40 -19.28 -14.28
C GLU A 45 -10.77 -17.79 -14.34
N GLN A 46 -12.06 -17.47 -14.34
CA GLN A 46 -12.54 -16.08 -14.25
C GLN A 46 -12.15 -15.42 -12.92
N GLU A 47 -12.18 -16.15 -11.82
CA GLU A 47 -11.75 -15.66 -10.51
C GLU A 47 -10.25 -15.35 -10.50
N LEU A 48 -9.41 -16.27 -10.99
CA LEU A 48 -7.98 -16.05 -11.13
C LEU A 48 -7.65 -14.87 -12.06
N LEU A 49 -8.35 -14.74 -13.19
CA LEU A 49 -8.18 -13.61 -14.11
C LEU A 49 -8.58 -12.28 -13.44
N ARG A 50 -9.66 -12.27 -12.65
CA ARG A 50 -10.08 -11.10 -11.89
C ARG A 50 -9.04 -10.73 -10.83
N GLU A 51 -8.54 -11.70 -10.07
CA GLU A 51 -7.51 -11.46 -9.06
C GLU A 51 -6.21 -10.92 -9.69
N ALA A 52 -5.78 -11.50 -10.83
CA ALA A 52 -4.61 -11.03 -11.55
C ALA A 52 -4.82 -9.60 -12.08
N TYR A 53 -5.99 -9.30 -12.65
CA TYR A 53 -6.33 -7.97 -13.12
C TYR A 53 -6.37 -6.94 -11.98
N GLU A 54 -6.96 -7.28 -10.82
CA GLU A 54 -6.98 -6.40 -9.66
C GLU A 54 -5.58 -6.10 -9.12
N LYS A 55 -4.71 -7.11 -9.07
CA LYS A 55 -3.30 -6.94 -8.69
C LYS A 55 -2.54 -6.05 -9.68
N GLU A 56 -2.76 -6.25 -10.97
CA GLU A 56 -2.12 -5.44 -12.01
C GLU A 56 -2.55 -3.97 -11.91
N VAL A 57 -3.86 -3.71 -11.83
CA VAL A 57 -4.39 -2.35 -11.66
C VAL A 57 -3.79 -1.68 -10.43
N LEU A 58 -3.71 -2.38 -9.29
CA LEU A 58 -3.14 -1.83 -8.07
C LEU A 58 -1.63 -1.55 -8.22
N THR A 59 -0.90 -2.42 -8.91
CA THR A 59 0.53 -2.25 -9.18
C THR A 59 0.76 -1.05 -10.08
N THR A 60 0.05 -0.95 -11.21
CA THR A 60 0.13 0.19 -12.12
C THR A 60 -0.23 1.50 -11.43
N GLN A 61 -1.23 1.51 -10.53
CA GLN A 61 -1.57 2.71 -9.75
C GLN A 61 -0.43 3.15 -8.83
N ILE A 62 0.25 2.20 -8.19
CA ILE A 62 1.40 2.50 -7.33
C ILE A 62 2.54 3.04 -8.19
N GLU A 63 2.90 2.36 -9.28
CA GLU A 63 3.98 2.75 -10.18
C GLU A 63 3.72 4.11 -10.83
N SER A 64 2.51 4.37 -11.32
CA SER A 64 2.13 5.65 -11.91
C SER A 64 2.21 6.78 -10.88
N ARG A 65 1.69 6.58 -9.67
CA ARG A 65 1.80 7.57 -8.58
C ARG A 65 3.26 7.83 -8.22
N ASP A 66 4.07 6.77 -8.16
CA ASP A 66 5.49 6.84 -7.87
C ASP A 66 6.25 7.64 -8.93
N GLN A 67 5.94 7.41 -10.21
CA GLN A 67 6.49 8.17 -11.32
C GLN A 67 6.10 9.64 -11.27
N THR A 68 4.81 9.95 -11.07
CA THR A 68 4.36 11.34 -10.95
C THR A 68 5.05 12.06 -9.79
N LEU A 69 5.25 11.41 -8.65
CA LEU A 69 5.95 12.01 -7.51
C LEU A 69 7.44 12.22 -7.78
N ARG A 70 8.09 11.33 -8.55
CA ARG A 70 9.44 11.55 -9.07
C ARG A 70 9.51 12.77 -9.97
N ASP A 71 8.62 12.84 -10.96
CA ASP A 71 8.58 13.95 -11.93
C ASP A 71 8.38 15.29 -11.21
N ILE A 72 7.45 15.37 -10.25
CA ILE A 72 7.22 16.56 -9.42
C ILE A 72 8.46 16.91 -8.60
N SER A 73 9.10 15.92 -7.96
CA SER A 73 10.32 16.16 -7.18
C SER A 73 11.42 16.76 -8.04
N GLN A 74 11.60 16.25 -9.26
CA GLN A 74 12.61 16.73 -10.19
C GLN A 74 12.29 18.15 -10.66
N GLU A 75 11.04 18.43 -11.03
CA GLU A 75 10.61 19.77 -11.44
C GLU A 75 10.80 20.80 -10.32
N ILE A 76 10.50 20.44 -9.08
CA ILE A 76 10.75 21.29 -7.91
C ILE A 76 12.24 21.55 -7.73
N HIS A 77 13.09 20.52 -7.82
CA HIS A 77 14.53 20.67 -7.64
C HIS A 77 15.15 21.56 -8.72
N ASP A 78 14.85 21.26 -9.98
CA ASP A 78 15.46 21.89 -11.14
C ASP A 78 14.94 23.31 -11.35
N ASN A 79 13.63 23.54 -11.27
CA ASN A 79 13.07 24.87 -11.54
C ASN A 79 13.05 25.76 -10.30
N MET A 80 12.44 25.29 -9.20
CA MET A 80 12.26 26.13 -8.01
C MET A 80 13.55 26.25 -7.19
N GLY A 81 14.26 25.14 -7.00
CA GLY A 81 15.50 25.11 -6.23
C GLY A 81 16.60 25.97 -6.85
N GLN A 82 16.75 25.95 -8.17
CA GLN A 82 17.73 26.78 -8.88
C GLN A 82 17.34 28.26 -8.86
N LEU A 83 16.09 28.62 -9.20
CA LEU A 83 15.63 30.01 -9.19
C LEU A 83 15.78 30.68 -7.81
N LEU A 84 15.42 29.98 -6.74
CA LEU A 84 15.59 30.50 -5.38
C LEU A 84 17.06 30.62 -4.99
N SER A 85 17.92 29.72 -5.47
CA SER A 85 19.36 29.81 -5.26
C SER A 85 19.94 31.04 -5.97
N VAL A 86 19.50 31.35 -7.19
CA VAL A 86 19.89 32.57 -7.92
C VAL A 86 19.38 33.82 -7.21
N ALA A 87 18.12 33.85 -6.76
CA ALA A 87 17.59 34.95 -5.98
C ALA A 87 18.41 35.20 -4.71
N ARG A 88 18.84 34.12 -4.03
CA ARG A 88 19.69 34.21 -2.83
C ARG A 88 21.08 34.74 -3.13
N ILE A 89 21.67 34.34 -4.27
CA ILE A 89 22.96 34.87 -4.73
C ILE A 89 22.84 36.39 -4.97
N ASN A 90 21.78 36.85 -5.63
CA ASN A 90 21.56 38.28 -5.85
C ASN A 90 21.39 39.06 -4.54
N LEU A 91 20.66 38.52 -3.55
CA LEU A 91 20.55 39.14 -2.23
C LEU A 91 21.91 39.20 -1.51
N ASN A 92 22.71 38.13 -1.58
CA ASN A 92 24.07 38.11 -0.99
C ASN A 92 25.00 39.14 -1.64
N ILE A 93 24.83 39.45 -2.93
CA ILE A 93 25.60 40.50 -3.62
C ILE A 93 25.18 41.87 -3.09
N LEU A 94 23.88 42.15 -3.04
CA LEU A 94 23.34 43.40 -2.50
C LEU A 94 23.75 43.62 -1.04
N GLU A 95 23.76 42.56 -0.24
CA GLU A 95 24.18 42.60 1.17
C GLU A 95 25.65 43.04 1.33
N LYS A 96 26.52 42.69 0.37
CA LYS A 96 27.94 43.08 0.38
C LYS A 96 28.20 44.51 -0.10
N GLU A 97 27.30 45.06 -0.92
CA GLU A 97 27.46 46.37 -1.55
C GLU A 97 26.82 47.51 -0.75
N MET A 98 26.06 47.19 0.31
CA MET A 98 25.32 48.17 1.10
C MET A 98 25.99 48.50 2.43
N ASP A 99 26.00 49.79 2.78
CA ASP A 99 26.39 50.27 4.12
C ASP A 99 25.34 49.89 5.18
N ASP A 100 25.77 49.90 6.46
CA ASP A 100 24.92 49.58 7.60
C ASP A 100 23.69 50.51 7.65
N SER A 101 22.54 49.95 7.30
CA SER A 101 21.31 50.69 7.04
C SER A 101 20.08 49.85 7.41
N PRO A 102 18.93 50.48 7.70
CA PRO A 102 17.67 49.75 7.91
C PRO A 102 17.28 48.85 6.72
N GLN A 103 17.73 49.20 5.51
CA GLN A 103 17.53 48.43 4.28
C GLN A 103 18.39 47.15 4.29
N LEU A 104 19.64 47.22 4.76
CA LEU A 104 20.51 46.05 4.93
C LEU A 104 19.88 45.03 5.89
N LYS A 105 19.28 45.47 7.01
CA LYS A 105 18.55 44.58 7.93
C LYS A 105 17.39 43.85 7.23
N ARG A 106 16.60 44.57 6.41
CA ARG A 106 15.50 43.95 5.64
C ARG A 106 16.00 42.93 4.62
N ILE A 107 17.15 43.18 4.00
CA ILE A 107 17.79 42.22 3.09
C ILE A 107 18.22 40.98 3.86
N HIS A 108 18.87 41.13 5.02
CA HIS A 108 19.27 40.02 5.87
C HIS A 108 18.08 39.16 6.30
N ASP A 109 16.99 39.79 6.76
CA ASP A 109 15.75 39.08 7.12
C ASP A 109 15.15 38.32 5.92
N THR A 110 15.13 38.95 4.74
CA THR A 110 14.65 38.32 3.50
C THR A 110 15.54 37.15 3.08
N ASN A 111 16.86 37.30 3.23
CA ASN A 111 17.85 36.27 2.92
C ASN A 111 17.71 35.06 3.85
N HIS A 112 17.43 35.30 5.14
CA HIS A 112 17.12 34.26 6.10
C HIS A 112 15.86 33.48 5.72
N ILE A 113 14.75 34.19 5.44
CA ILE A 113 13.48 33.58 4.99
C ILE A 113 13.71 32.77 3.71
N LEU A 114 14.45 33.30 2.74
CA LEU A 114 14.76 32.60 1.50
C LEU A 114 15.60 31.33 1.76
N GLY A 115 16.54 31.39 2.70
CA GLY A 115 17.29 30.23 3.19
C GLY A 115 16.39 29.15 3.79
N ASP A 116 15.40 29.54 4.61
CA ASP A 116 14.38 28.64 5.16
C ASP A 116 13.54 28.01 4.05
N VAL A 117 13.07 28.79 3.08
CA VAL A 117 12.27 28.29 1.95
C VAL A 117 13.06 27.29 1.11
N ILE A 118 14.34 27.56 0.81
CA ILE A 118 15.22 26.63 0.07
C ILE A 118 15.39 25.33 0.85
N ARG A 119 15.61 25.39 2.17
CA ARG A 119 15.70 24.20 3.02
C ARG A 119 14.39 23.41 2.98
N TYR A 120 13.26 24.09 3.14
CA TYR A 120 11.93 23.48 3.13
C TYR A 120 11.61 22.78 1.80
N ILE A 121 11.87 23.44 0.67
CA ILE A 121 11.67 22.86 -0.66
C ILE A 121 12.55 21.62 -0.88
N ARG A 122 13.83 21.67 -0.47
CA ARG A 122 14.72 20.49 -0.56
C ARG A 122 14.21 19.33 0.28
N MET A 123 13.65 19.60 1.46
CA MET A 123 13.06 18.56 2.30
C MET A 123 11.78 17.98 1.69
N LEU A 124 10.94 18.82 1.10
CA LEU A 124 9.74 18.37 0.37
C LEU A 124 10.10 17.49 -0.83
N SER A 125 11.00 17.96 -1.70
CA SER A 125 11.47 17.20 -2.87
C SER A 125 12.00 15.82 -2.47
N LYS A 126 12.87 15.75 -1.46
CA LYS A 126 13.38 14.47 -0.93
C LYS A 126 12.29 13.54 -0.42
N GLY A 127 11.22 14.07 0.17
CA GLY A 127 10.12 13.27 0.72
C GLY A 127 9.14 12.73 -0.32
N LEU A 128 9.02 13.40 -1.47
CA LEU A 128 8.23 12.95 -2.61
C LEU A 128 8.96 11.85 -3.39
N ASN A 129 10.29 11.94 -3.43
CA ASN A 129 11.14 11.07 -4.23
C ASN A 129 11.33 9.67 -3.62
N THR A 130 11.11 8.64 -4.44
CA THR A 130 11.40 7.24 -4.12
C THR A 130 12.89 6.91 -4.27
N ASP A 131 13.70 7.81 -4.82
CA ASP A 131 15.15 7.62 -4.94
C ASP A 131 15.85 7.51 -3.58
N MET A 132 15.28 8.15 -2.55
CA MET A 132 15.74 7.96 -1.17
C MET A 132 15.56 6.51 -0.73
N LEU A 133 14.45 5.89 -1.13
CA LEU A 133 14.16 4.49 -0.83
C LEU A 133 15.07 3.55 -1.61
N THR A 134 15.30 3.80 -2.90
CA THR A 134 16.19 2.96 -3.70
C THR A 134 17.67 3.12 -3.33
N SER A 135 18.09 4.30 -2.84
CA SER A 135 19.48 4.59 -2.51
C SER A 135 19.86 4.27 -1.07
N TYR A 136 18.93 4.45 -0.11
CA TYR A 136 19.21 4.35 1.34
C TYR A 136 18.32 3.34 2.07
N GLY A 137 17.37 2.71 1.36
CA GLY A 137 16.49 1.67 1.90
C GLY A 137 15.32 2.19 2.74
N LEU A 138 14.47 1.25 3.16
CA LEU A 138 13.22 1.55 3.87
C LEU A 138 13.43 2.26 5.20
N ARG A 139 14.41 1.80 5.98
CA ARG A 139 14.74 2.33 7.31
C ARG A 139 15.02 3.83 7.27
N GLU A 140 15.91 4.26 6.39
CA GLU A 140 16.34 5.65 6.33
C GLU A 140 15.26 6.54 5.71
N SER A 141 14.50 6.01 4.76
CA SER A 141 13.36 6.71 4.17
C SER A 141 12.28 7.03 5.21
N ILE A 142 11.96 6.08 6.10
CA ILE A 142 11.01 6.31 7.20
C ILE A 142 11.55 7.32 8.21
N ARG A 143 12.85 7.24 8.56
CA ARG A 143 13.50 8.22 9.46
C ARG A 143 13.35 9.65 8.90
N PHE A 144 13.63 9.81 7.61
CA PHE A 144 13.52 11.10 6.93
C PHE A 144 12.07 11.62 6.92
N GLU A 145 11.10 10.76 6.62
CA GLU A 145 9.68 11.09 6.62
C GLU A 145 9.21 11.59 8.01
N LEU A 146 9.60 10.89 9.08
CA LEU A 146 9.26 11.27 10.46
C LEU A 146 9.91 12.59 10.87
N GLN A 147 11.17 12.82 10.47
CA GLN A 147 11.86 14.09 10.72
C GLN A 147 11.14 15.25 10.03
N ARG A 148 10.69 15.05 8.78
CA ARG A 148 9.91 16.06 8.05
C ARG A 148 8.61 16.40 8.77
N ILE A 149 7.89 15.38 9.25
CA ILE A 149 6.64 15.55 10.00
C ILE A 149 6.88 16.30 11.31
N GLN A 150 7.92 15.93 12.06
CA GLN A 150 8.24 16.59 13.33
C GLN A 150 8.53 18.09 13.13
N GLN A 151 9.18 18.45 12.02
CA GLN A 151 9.46 19.85 11.69
C GLN A 151 8.25 20.63 11.18
N SER A 152 7.31 19.97 10.48
CA SER A 152 6.17 20.65 9.84
C SER A 152 4.90 20.69 10.68
N ALA A 153 4.67 19.69 11.55
CA ALA A 153 3.39 19.47 12.21
C ALA A 153 3.43 19.62 13.74
N MET A 154 4.59 19.92 14.34
CA MET A 154 4.77 19.99 15.81
C MET A 154 4.31 18.72 16.56
N ILE A 155 4.50 17.56 15.95
CA ILE A 155 4.22 16.25 16.56
C ILE A 155 5.54 15.60 16.98
N ALA A 156 5.58 15.02 18.18
CA ALA A 156 6.74 14.27 18.64
C ALA A 156 6.80 12.91 17.91
N CYS A 157 7.89 12.65 17.17
CA CYS A 157 8.10 11.39 16.47
C CYS A 157 9.22 10.60 17.14
N GLU A 158 8.99 9.32 17.41
CA GLU A 158 10.00 8.39 17.88
C GLU A 158 10.16 7.24 16.89
N PHE A 159 11.41 6.92 16.54
CA PHE A 159 11.72 5.82 15.62
C PHE A 159 12.76 4.88 16.23
N THR A 160 12.37 3.63 16.45
CA THR A 160 13.25 2.58 16.95
C THR A 160 13.45 1.49 15.90
N THR A 161 14.64 0.91 15.90
CA THR A 161 15.02 -0.18 14.99
C THR A 161 15.71 -1.27 15.77
N GLU A 162 15.26 -2.51 15.62
CA GLU A 162 15.81 -3.67 16.33
C GLU A 162 16.09 -4.83 15.35
N GLY A 163 17.14 -5.61 15.67
CA GLY A 163 17.54 -6.78 14.88
C GLY A 163 18.49 -6.48 13.71
N GLU A 164 19.03 -7.54 13.10
CA GLU A 164 19.84 -7.44 11.90
C GLU A 164 18.98 -7.33 10.65
N ASP A 165 19.32 -6.36 9.80
CA ASP A 165 18.61 -6.12 8.56
C ASP A 165 18.71 -7.31 7.61
N PHE A 166 17.63 -7.60 6.89
CA PHE A 166 17.67 -8.53 5.76
C PHE A 166 17.06 -7.88 4.53
N ALA A 167 17.60 -8.21 3.37
CA ALA A 167 17.15 -7.65 2.11
C ALA A 167 15.67 -7.95 1.86
N ILE A 168 14.85 -6.90 1.79
CA ILE A 168 13.49 -6.93 1.30
C ILE A 168 13.54 -6.60 -0.20
N ASP A 169 12.70 -7.27 -1.00
CA ASP A 169 12.58 -6.95 -2.43
C ASP A 169 12.20 -5.47 -2.64
N ALA A 170 12.86 -4.79 -3.57
CA ALA A 170 12.70 -3.34 -3.77
C ALA A 170 11.25 -2.94 -4.08
N LYS A 171 10.49 -3.77 -4.82
CA LYS A 171 9.06 -3.49 -5.07
C LYS A 171 8.26 -3.58 -3.78
N LYS A 172 8.56 -4.55 -2.91
CA LYS A 172 7.92 -4.66 -1.60
C LYS A 172 8.24 -3.48 -0.70
N GLU A 173 9.50 -3.01 -0.68
CA GLU A 173 9.88 -1.81 0.06
C GLU A 173 9.09 -0.58 -0.38
N ILE A 174 8.93 -0.37 -1.69
CA ILE A 174 8.13 0.74 -2.25
C ILE A 174 6.70 0.68 -1.74
N VAL A 175 6.04 -0.48 -1.83
CA VAL A 175 4.65 -0.63 -1.38
C VAL A 175 4.53 -0.38 0.13
N ILE A 176 5.44 -0.94 0.94
CA ILE A 176 5.45 -0.74 2.41
C ILE A 176 5.66 0.74 2.73
N TYR A 177 6.62 1.40 2.09
CA TYR A 177 6.87 2.82 2.30
C TYR A 177 5.64 3.67 1.94
N ARG A 178 4.97 3.38 0.83
CA ARG A 178 3.73 4.08 0.45
C ARG A 178 2.58 3.79 1.42
N MET A 179 2.53 2.61 2.05
CA MET A 179 1.58 2.35 3.15
C MET A 179 1.91 3.20 4.37
N VAL A 180 3.18 3.29 4.77
CA VAL A 180 3.63 4.13 5.89
C VAL A 180 3.25 5.59 5.67
N GLN A 181 3.52 6.13 4.48
CA GLN A 181 3.14 7.51 4.15
C GLN A 181 1.63 7.76 4.24
N GLU A 182 0.82 6.82 3.73
CA GLU A 182 -0.64 6.91 3.83
C GLU A 182 -1.11 6.88 5.29
N ILE A 183 -0.51 5.99 6.11
CA ILE A 183 -0.79 5.88 7.54
C ILE A 183 -0.44 7.18 8.28
N LEU A 184 0.76 7.70 8.07
CA LEU A 184 1.20 8.95 8.68
C LEU A 184 0.32 10.12 8.25
N ASN A 185 -0.08 10.18 6.98
CA ASN A 185 -1.00 11.21 6.49
C ASN A 185 -2.38 11.10 7.16
N ASN A 186 -2.89 9.90 7.38
CA ASN A 186 -4.15 9.68 8.09
C ASN A 186 -4.06 10.17 9.54
N ILE A 187 -2.93 9.91 10.22
CA ILE A 187 -2.68 10.43 11.58
C ILE A 187 -2.71 11.96 11.57
N LEU A 188 -1.98 12.59 10.66
CA LEU A 188 -1.90 14.06 10.54
C LEU A 188 -3.26 14.70 10.28
N LYS A 189 -4.08 14.10 9.41
CA LYS A 189 -5.38 14.66 9.01
C LYS A 189 -6.49 14.40 10.02
N HIS A 190 -6.45 13.26 10.70
CA HIS A 190 -7.63 12.77 11.42
C HIS A 190 -7.40 12.54 12.90
N ALA A 191 -6.19 12.18 13.35
CA ALA A 191 -5.99 11.70 14.70
C ALA A 191 -5.90 12.84 15.74
N SER A 192 -5.49 14.05 15.33
CA SER A 192 -5.12 15.13 16.28
C SER A 192 -4.11 14.63 17.33
N ALA A 193 -3.21 13.74 16.91
CA ALA A 193 -2.19 13.13 17.76
C ALA A 193 -1.10 14.15 18.11
N THR A 194 -0.51 14.00 19.30
CA THR A 194 0.66 14.78 19.75
C THR A 194 1.95 13.98 19.70
N ARG A 195 1.85 12.65 19.59
CA ARG A 195 2.97 11.73 19.50
C ARG A 195 2.70 10.61 18.50
N ILE A 196 3.73 10.26 17.73
CA ILE A 196 3.79 9.09 16.85
C ILE A 196 5.01 8.26 17.26
N GLU A 197 4.80 6.97 17.46
CA GLU A 197 5.87 6.01 17.73
C GLU A 197 5.91 4.99 16.59
N LEU A 198 7.09 4.78 16.01
CA LEU A 198 7.30 3.82 14.96
C LEU A 198 8.44 2.87 15.35
N SER A 199 8.19 1.57 15.26
CA SER A 199 9.17 0.53 15.57
C SER A 199 9.33 -0.41 14.39
N MET A 200 10.58 -0.61 13.98
CA MET A 200 10.96 -1.52 12.90
C MET A 200 11.79 -2.65 13.48
N ILE A 201 11.28 -3.88 13.42
CA ILE A 201 11.91 -5.04 14.04
C ILE A 201 12.18 -6.09 12.97
N TYR A 202 13.45 -6.47 12.85
CA TYR A 202 13.89 -7.58 12.01
C TYR A 202 14.13 -8.79 12.89
N THR A 203 13.42 -9.87 12.59
CA THR A 203 13.65 -11.18 13.22
C THR A 203 14.21 -12.16 12.19
N VAL A 204 14.54 -13.37 12.63
CA VAL A 204 15.06 -14.43 11.75
C VAL A 204 14.11 -14.72 10.57
N ASN A 205 12.79 -14.65 10.80
CA ASN A 205 11.77 -15.12 9.86
C ASN A 205 10.79 -14.04 9.39
N VAL A 206 10.70 -12.89 10.08
CA VAL A 206 9.72 -11.84 9.75
C VAL A 206 10.30 -10.45 9.94
N PHE A 207 9.85 -9.53 9.10
CA PHE A 207 9.94 -8.09 9.28
C PHE A 207 8.64 -7.58 9.90
N LEU A 208 8.75 -6.76 10.94
CA LEU A 208 7.63 -6.15 11.65
C LEU A 208 7.78 -4.62 11.62
N LEU A 209 6.69 -3.94 11.28
CA LEU A 209 6.61 -2.49 11.34
C LEU A 209 5.38 -2.10 12.15
N ALA A 210 5.60 -1.56 13.35
CA ALA A 210 4.55 -1.07 14.23
C ALA A 210 4.50 0.46 14.18
N ILE A 211 3.30 1.02 14.03
CA ILE A 211 3.04 2.46 14.01
C ILE A 211 1.93 2.75 15.01
N ASN A 212 2.21 3.60 15.99
CA ASN A 212 1.29 3.99 17.05
C ASN A 212 1.10 5.50 17.05
N ASP A 213 -0.15 5.94 17.15
CA ASP A 213 -0.48 7.34 17.47
C ASP A 213 -1.28 7.41 18.78
N ASN A 214 -1.13 8.52 19.51
CA ASN A 214 -1.89 8.79 20.73
C ASN A 214 -3.12 9.68 20.50
N GLY A 215 -3.63 9.74 19.27
CA GLY A 215 -4.73 10.62 18.89
C GLY A 215 -6.09 10.12 19.34
N LYS A 216 -7.13 10.66 18.70
CA LYS A 216 -8.53 10.41 19.06
C LYS A 216 -9.04 9.01 18.73
N GLY A 217 -8.28 8.19 17.98
CA GLY A 217 -8.72 6.88 17.49
C GLY A 217 -10.03 6.92 16.69
N PHE A 218 -10.56 5.75 16.33
CA PHE A 218 -11.84 5.61 15.63
C PHE A 218 -12.49 4.24 15.90
N ASP A 219 -13.79 4.13 15.66
CA ASP A 219 -14.49 2.85 15.66
C ASP A 219 -14.18 2.12 14.35
N GLN A 220 -13.52 0.97 14.45
CA GLN A 220 -13.10 0.20 13.29
C GLN A 220 -14.28 -0.40 12.51
N VAL A 221 -15.33 -0.87 13.21
CA VAL A 221 -16.50 -1.46 12.55
C VAL A 221 -17.18 -0.38 11.72
N GLU A 222 -17.38 0.79 12.32
CA GLU A 222 -18.00 1.93 11.65
C GLU A 222 -17.15 2.43 10.46
N ALA A 223 -15.84 2.52 10.62
CA ALA A 223 -14.93 2.99 9.57
C ALA A 223 -14.87 2.05 8.36
N THR A 224 -15.05 0.74 8.59
CA THR A 224 -15.05 -0.26 7.51
C THR A 224 -16.42 -0.38 6.84
N SER A 225 -17.51 -0.03 7.54
CA SER A 225 -18.89 -0.10 7.02
C SER A 225 -19.37 1.18 6.30
N ARG A 226 -18.70 2.32 6.48
CA ARG A 226 -19.09 3.57 5.80
C ARG A 226 -18.88 3.47 4.28
N ASN A 227 -19.95 3.71 3.51
CA ASN A 227 -19.96 3.69 2.05
C ASN A 227 -18.91 4.65 1.45
N ILE A 228 -18.00 4.08 0.66
CA ILE A 228 -17.17 4.53 -0.49
C ILE A 228 -16.68 5.99 -0.60
N ALA A 229 -17.37 7.02 -0.10
CA ALA A 229 -17.01 8.40 -0.39
C ALA A 229 -15.78 8.92 0.39
N ASP A 230 -15.69 8.78 1.72
CA ASP A 230 -14.70 9.60 2.46
C ASP A 230 -13.87 8.92 3.57
N ALA A 231 -14.25 7.74 4.10
CA ALA A 231 -13.54 7.15 5.27
C ALA A 231 -13.11 5.68 5.10
N GLY A 232 -13.86 4.85 4.37
CA GLY A 232 -13.57 3.42 4.23
C GLY A 232 -12.57 3.05 3.12
N SER A 233 -12.20 4.00 2.26
CA SER A 233 -11.31 3.73 1.11
C SER A 233 -9.84 3.55 1.52
N GLY A 234 -9.35 4.35 2.47
CA GLY A 234 -7.95 4.33 2.92
C GLY A 234 -7.55 3.01 3.59
N LEU A 235 -8.33 2.54 4.56
CA LEU A 235 -8.06 1.27 5.28
C LEU A 235 -8.12 0.07 4.33
N ARG A 236 -9.12 0.03 3.44
CA ARG A 236 -9.25 -1.05 2.45
C ARG A 236 -8.10 -1.02 1.43
N ASN A 237 -7.63 0.17 1.04
CA ASN A 237 -6.46 0.31 0.18
C ASN A 237 -5.18 -0.18 0.87
N LEU A 238 -5.01 0.11 2.17
CA LEU A 238 -3.89 -0.43 2.96
C LEU A 238 -3.92 -1.97 2.99
N GLN A 239 -5.10 -2.57 3.22
CA GLN A 239 -5.26 -4.03 3.19
C GLN A 239 -4.89 -4.63 1.83
N LYS A 240 -5.38 -4.04 0.73
CA LYS A 240 -5.05 -4.50 -0.63
C LYS A 240 -3.55 -4.41 -0.91
N ARG A 241 -2.90 -3.33 -0.48
CA ARG A 241 -1.45 -3.14 -0.64
C ARG A 241 -0.62 -4.12 0.19
N ALA A 242 -1.05 -4.41 1.43
CA ALA A 242 -0.41 -5.43 2.24
C ALA A 242 -0.48 -6.81 1.56
N ALA A 243 -1.67 -7.19 1.09
CA ALA A 243 -1.89 -8.44 0.37
C ALA A 243 -1.06 -8.53 -0.93
N LEU A 244 -0.87 -7.42 -1.64
CA LEU A 244 -0.06 -7.36 -2.87
C LEU A 244 1.38 -7.83 -2.65
N VAL A 245 1.97 -7.52 -1.49
CA VAL A 245 3.36 -7.88 -1.16
C VAL A 245 3.50 -9.13 -0.29
N GLY A 246 2.36 -9.77 0.04
CA GLY A 246 2.30 -10.91 0.95
C GLY A 246 2.55 -10.53 2.42
N ALA A 247 2.22 -9.29 2.81
CA ALA A 247 2.25 -8.85 4.20
C ALA A 247 0.87 -8.98 4.86
N ASP A 248 0.87 -9.29 6.16
CA ASP A 248 -0.31 -9.16 7.02
C ASP A 248 -0.39 -7.73 7.57
N LEU A 249 -1.61 -7.19 7.67
CA LEU A 249 -1.87 -5.85 8.18
C LEU A 249 -2.93 -5.92 9.27
N GLN A 250 -2.56 -5.53 10.47
CA GLN A 250 -3.45 -5.41 11.61
C GLN A 250 -3.61 -3.95 11.99
N ILE A 251 -4.85 -3.51 12.13
CA ILE A 251 -5.19 -2.15 12.55
C ILE A 251 -6.08 -2.31 13.77
N LYS A 252 -5.70 -1.69 14.88
CA LYS A 252 -6.47 -1.64 16.12
C LYS A 252 -6.60 -0.18 16.51
N SER A 253 -7.81 0.36 16.42
CA SER A 253 -8.11 1.72 16.87
C SER A 253 -9.16 1.68 17.96
N ILE A 254 -8.99 2.52 18.97
CA ILE A 254 -9.96 2.66 20.05
C ILE A 254 -10.26 4.16 20.19
N PRO A 255 -11.55 4.58 20.12
CA PRO A 255 -11.92 5.97 20.36
C PRO A 255 -11.34 6.50 21.68
N GLY A 256 -10.65 7.63 21.62
CA GLY A 256 -9.96 8.30 22.72
C GLY A 256 -8.60 7.71 23.13
N LYS A 257 -8.13 6.61 22.50
CA LYS A 257 -6.84 5.96 22.87
C LYS A 257 -5.85 5.83 21.71
N GLY A 258 -6.16 6.41 20.55
CA GLY A 258 -5.30 6.38 19.37
C GLY A 258 -5.45 5.12 18.53
N THR A 259 -4.47 4.90 17.65
CA THR A 259 -4.44 3.77 16.71
C THR A 259 -3.09 3.07 16.76
N ASN A 260 -3.13 1.74 16.73
CA ASN A 260 -2.00 0.84 16.59
C ASN A 260 -2.12 0.11 15.24
N ILE A 261 -1.07 0.17 14.43
CA ILE A 261 -0.99 -0.49 13.14
C ILE A 261 0.25 -1.37 13.12
N LEU A 262 0.08 -2.63 12.75
CA LEU A 262 1.15 -3.61 12.62
C LEU A 262 1.17 -4.18 11.22
N ILE A 263 2.31 -4.02 10.53
CA ILE A 263 2.59 -4.67 9.25
C ILE A 263 3.58 -5.79 9.52
N THR A 264 3.24 -7.02 9.10
CA THR A 264 4.10 -8.20 9.22
C THR A 264 4.41 -8.74 7.85
N LEU A 265 5.68 -8.72 7.45
CA LEU A 265 6.15 -9.31 6.20
C LEU A 265 6.99 -10.56 6.52
N PRO A 266 6.54 -11.76 6.11
CA PRO A 266 7.38 -12.95 6.19
C PRO A 266 8.63 -12.78 5.33
N LYS A 267 9.77 -13.18 5.88
CA LYS A 267 11.01 -13.33 5.11
C LYS A 267 10.71 -14.34 4.01
N SER A 268 10.84 -13.93 2.76
CA SER A 268 10.69 -14.84 1.62
C SER A 268 11.62 -16.04 1.88
N ALA A 269 11.09 -17.26 1.85
CA ALA A 269 11.95 -18.43 1.78
C ALA A 269 12.84 -18.23 0.55
N GLN A 270 14.16 -18.14 0.74
CA GLN A 270 15.06 -18.31 -0.39
C GLN A 270 14.71 -19.68 -0.96
N ASN A 271 14.16 -19.72 -2.18
CA ASN A 271 14.10 -20.96 -2.91
C ASN A 271 15.55 -21.47 -2.96
N ALA A 272 15.81 -22.51 -2.18
CA ALA A 272 17.02 -23.29 -2.33
C ALA A 272 17.09 -23.73 -3.79
N SER A 273 18.29 -23.58 -4.35
CA SER A 273 18.71 -23.78 -5.73
C SER A 273 18.00 -24.89 -6.50
#